data_AF-A0A8D8B7R5-F1
#
_entry.id   AF-A0A8D8B7R5-F1
#
_cell.length_a   1.000
_cell.length_b   1.000
_cell.length_c   1.000
_cell.angle_alpha   90.00
_cell.angle_beta   90.00
_cell.angle_gamma   90.00
#
_symmetry.space_group_name_H-M   'P 1'
#
loop_
_entity.id
_entity.type
_entity.pdbx_description
1 polymer ?
#
loop_
_entity_poly.entity_id
_entity_poly.type
_entity_poly.pdbx_seq_one_letter_code
_entity_poly.pdbx_strand_id
1 'polypeptide(L)'
;MLKYKSLALLAVTACVVGVAYAIQVPQVQDQLSLASTDRQDVLPAYQSSPNGFTGASDQPRAYRPDTASLDFVYHNHDDMTRYLRATTARYPNLTALYSIGKSVQGRDLWVMVVSSSPYEHMLGKPDVKYIGNIHGNEAVGR
;
A
#
# COMPACT_ATOMS: atom_id res chain seq x y z
N MET A 1 -13.82 30.97 -44.60
CA MET A 1 -13.68 31.09 -43.12
C MET A 1 -14.47 30.04 -42.30
N LEU A 2 -15.21 29.09 -42.90
CA LEU A 2 -16.02 28.11 -42.16
C LEU A 2 -15.33 26.77 -41.81
N LYS A 3 -14.15 26.46 -42.38
CA LYS A 3 -13.51 25.15 -42.20
C LYS A 3 -12.86 24.94 -40.80
N TYR A 4 -12.48 26.01 -40.10
CA TYR A 4 -11.82 25.90 -38.79
C TYR A 4 -12.79 25.82 -37.60
N LYS A 5 -14.04 26.28 -37.75
CA LYS A 5 -15.04 26.24 -36.68
C LYS A 5 -15.57 24.82 -36.43
N SER A 6 -15.67 24.00 -37.48
CA SER A 6 -16.14 22.61 -37.36
C SER A 6 -15.08 21.69 -36.76
N LEU A 7 -13.79 21.91 -37.06
CA LEU A 7 -12.69 21.11 -36.52
C LEU A 7 -12.47 21.34 -35.01
N ALA A 8 -12.60 22.60 -34.56
CA ALA A 8 -12.49 22.95 -33.14
C ALA A 8 -13.64 22.35 -32.31
N LEU A 9 -14.86 22.34 -32.87
CA LEU A 9 -16.00 21.70 -32.21
C LEU A 9 -15.80 20.19 -32.08
N LEU A 10 -15.31 19.52 -33.14
CA LEU A 10 -15.02 18.08 -33.12
C LEU A 10 -13.95 17.70 -32.10
N ALA A 11 -12.89 18.53 -31.95
CA ALA A 11 -11.82 18.28 -30.98
C ALA A 11 -12.30 18.44 -29.53
N VAL A 12 -13.16 19.43 -29.24
CA VAL A 12 -13.72 19.63 -27.90
C VAL A 12 -14.73 18.52 -27.57
N THR A 13 -15.56 18.10 -28.53
CA THR A 13 -16.48 16.96 -28.32
C THR A 13 -15.73 15.65 -28.12
N ALA A 14 -14.66 15.39 -28.88
CA ALA A 14 -13.83 14.20 -28.69
C ALA A 14 -13.11 14.20 -27.33
N CYS A 15 -12.69 15.37 -26.83
CA CYS A 15 -12.05 15.49 -25.52
C CYS A 15 -13.04 15.21 -24.37
N VAL A 16 -14.26 15.75 -24.45
CA VAL A 16 -15.29 15.52 -23.41
C VAL A 16 -15.80 14.06 -23.43
N VAL A 17 -15.99 13.47 -24.61
CA VAL A 17 -16.38 12.05 -24.74
C VAL A 17 -15.24 11.11 -24.31
N GLY A 18 -13.98 11.45 -24.60
CA GLY A 18 -12.80 10.68 -24.18
C GLY A 18 -12.56 10.70 -22.67
N VAL A 19 -12.82 11.82 -21.99
CA VAL A 19 -12.78 11.90 -20.52
C VAL A 19 -13.93 11.11 -19.89
N ALA A 20 -15.13 11.13 -20.49
CA ALA A 20 -16.26 10.35 -20.00
C ALA A 20 -16.04 8.82 -20.10
N TYR A 21 -15.33 8.35 -21.13
CA TYR A 21 -15.01 6.92 -21.28
C TYR A 21 -13.95 6.41 -20.29
N ALA A 22 -13.13 7.31 -19.73
CA ALA A 22 -12.07 6.95 -18.78
C ALA A 22 -12.55 6.87 -17.31
N ILE A 23 -13.80 7.24 -17.02
CA ILE A 23 -14.38 7.27 -15.65
C ILE A 23 -15.42 6.15 -15.47
N GLN A 24 -15.36 5.09 -16.27
CA GLN A 24 -16.20 3.91 -16.06
C GLN A 24 -15.58 3.03 -14.95
N VAL A 25 -15.95 3.31 -13.69
CA VAL A 25 -15.78 2.35 -12.59
C VAL A 25 -16.64 1.12 -12.94
N PRO A 26 -16.06 -0.08 -13.08
CA PRO A 26 -16.86 -1.27 -13.34
C PRO A 26 -17.75 -1.55 -12.12
N GLN A 27 -19.05 -1.31 -12.28
CA GLN A 27 -20.06 -1.73 -11.32
C GLN A 27 -20.13 -3.26 -11.37
N VAL A 28 -19.57 -3.92 -10.36
CA VAL A 28 -19.77 -5.35 -10.15
C VAL A 28 -21.15 -5.52 -9.51
N GLN A 29 -22.06 -6.12 -10.29
CA GLN A 29 -23.41 -6.48 -9.89
C GLN A 29 -23.39 -7.38 -8.64
N ASP A 30 -24.27 -7.07 -7.68
CA ASP A 30 -24.61 -7.91 -6.53
C ASP A 30 -24.87 -9.37 -6.95
N GLN A 31 -24.08 -10.29 -6.39
CA GLN A 31 -24.43 -11.69 -6.24
C GLN A 31 -24.13 -12.12 -4.80
N LEU A 32 -25.11 -11.93 -3.93
CA LEU A 32 -25.23 -12.68 -2.69
C LEU A 32 -25.30 -14.18 -3.02
N SER A 33 -24.23 -14.91 -2.75
CA SER A 33 -24.27 -16.37 -2.63
C SER A 33 -23.55 -16.81 -1.36
N LEU A 34 -24.34 -17.09 -0.33
CA LEU A 34 -23.95 -17.89 0.82
C LEU A 34 -23.54 -19.28 0.31
N ALA A 35 -22.24 -19.54 0.21
CA ALA A 35 -21.72 -20.88 0.03
C ALA A 35 -20.51 -21.06 0.94
N SER A 36 -20.79 -21.54 2.15
CA SER A 36 -19.82 -22.22 3.01
C SER A 36 -19.21 -23.38 2.23
N THR A 37 -17.93 -23.30 1.90
CA THR A 37 -17.11 -24.47 1.58
C THR A 37 -15.71 -24.23 2.12
N ASP A 38 -15.55 -24.72 3.34
CA ASP A 38 -14.32 -25.22 3.92
C ASP A 38 -13.52 -26.05 2.90
N ARG A 39 -12.34 -25.56 2.48
CA ARG A 39 -11.19 -26.34 1.94
C ARG A 39 -9.94 -25.43 1.93
N GLN A 40 -8.93 -25.68 2.77
CA GLN A 40 -7.86 -26.69 2.65
C GLN A 40 -6.72 -26.28 1.70
N ASP A 41 -6.00 -25.22 2.08
CA ASP A 41 -4.60 -25.06 1.70
C ASP A 41 -3.72 -25.44 2.90
N VAL A 42 -3.36 -26.71 2.92
CA VAL A 42 -2.53 -27.36 3.95
C VAL A 42 -1.07 -26.88 3.77
N LEU A 43 -0.57 -26.09 4.72
CA LEU A 43 0.87 -25.87 4.90
C LEU A 43 1.53 -27.19 5.34
N PRO A 44 2.75 -27.52 4.87
CA PRO A 44 3.40 -28.75 5.27
C PRO A 44 3.66 -28.77 6.78
N ALA A 45 3.42 -29.94 7.38
CA ALA A 45 3.53 -30.18 8.81
C ALA A 45 4.92 -29.81 9.34
N TYR A 46 4.97 -28.88 10.29
CA TYR A 46 6.13 -28.69 11.15
C TYR A 46 6.25 -29.93 12.04
N GLN A 47 7.28 -30.72 11.79
CA GLN A 47 7.57 -31.97 12.48
C GLN A 47 7.72 -31.70 13.99
N SER A 48 6.85 -32.35 14.77
CA SER A 48 6.64 -32.12 16.20
C SER A 48 7.92 -32.30 17.03
N SER A 49 8.25 -31.30 17.86
CA SER A 49 9.26 -31.45 18.92
C SER A 49 8.90 -32.59 19.88
N PRO A 50 9.87 -33.35 20.44
CA PRO A 50 9.62 -34.64 21.08
C PRO A 50 9.00 -34.59 22.49
N ASN A 51 8.70 -33.41 23.02
CA ASN A 51 8.23 -33.26 24.39
C ASN A 51 6.79 -32.76 24.36
N GLY A 52 5.85 -33.71 24.51
CA GLY A 52 4.42 -33.45 24.53
C GLY A 52 4.02 -32.48 25.64
N PHE A 53 3.29 -31.43 25.25
CA PHE A 53 2.40 -30.69 26.14
C PHE A 53 1.19 -30.21 25.34
N THR A 54 0.04 -30.83 25.60
CA THR A 54 -1.28 -30.35 25.19
C THR A 54 -1.72 -29.27 26.15
N GLY A 55 -1.71 -28.03 25.71
CA GLY A 55 -2.27 -26.90 26.44
C GLY A 55 -2.27 -25.68 25.53
N ALA A 56 -3.44 -25.06 25.34
CA ALA A 56 -3.58 -23.80 24.65
C ALA A 56 -2.57 -22.81 25.23
N SER A 57 -1.48 -22.56 24.51
CA SER A 57 -0.54 -21.53 24.90
C SER A 57 -1.21 -20.21 24.53
N ASP A 58 -1.93 -19.66 25.50
CA ASP A 58 -2.35 -18.27 25.57
C ASP A 58 -1.08 -17.41 25.73
N GLN A 59 -0.25 -17.43 24.68
CA GLN A 59 0.84 -16.49 24.52
C GLN A 59 0.18 -15.24 23.94
N PRO A 60 0.27 -14.07 24.60
CA PRO A 60 -0.09 -12.83 23.89
C PRO A 60 0.67 -12.85 22.57
N ARG A 61 0.02 -12.43 21.48
CA ARG A 61 0.65 -12.28 20.15
C ARG A 61 1.80 -11.27 20.25
N ALA A 62 2.90 -11.67 20.88
CA ALA A 62 4.10 -10.88 21.02
C ALA A 62 4.71 -10.85 19.64
N TYR A 63 4.58 -9.70 18.97
CA TYR A 63 5.26 -9.43 17.74
C TYR A 63 6.76 -9.61 17.99
N ARG A 64 7.31 -10.73 17.51
CA ARG A 64 8.76 -10.95 17.44
C ARG A 64 9.19 -10.47 16.06
N PRO A 65 9.79 -9.28 15.93
CA PRO A 65 10.38 -8.89 14.65
C PRO A 65 11.45 -9.93 14.30
N ASP A 66 11.48 -10.34 13.04
CA ASP A 66 12.63 -11.07 12.52
C ASP A 66 13.80 -10.08 12.41
N THR A 67 14.55 -9.97 13.51
CA THR A 67 15.68 -9.06 13.63
C THR A 67 16.83 -9.42 12.69
N ALA A 68 16.82 -10.61 12.08
CA ALA A 68 17.83 -11.00 11.10
C ALA A 68 17.59 -10.35 9.72
N SER A 69 16.36 -9.90 9.46
CA SER A 69 15.96 -9.31 8.17
C SER A 69 15.95 -7.78 8.16
N LEU A 70 16.00 -7.14 9.32
CA LEU A 70 15.92 -5.68 9.48
C LEU A 70 17.30 -5.08 9.76
N ASP A 71 17.64 -4.01 9.03
CA ASP A 71 18.89 -3.29 9.20
C ASP A 71 18.73 -2.18 10.26
N PHE A 72 19.29 -2.39 11.45
CA PHE A 72 19.19 -1.46 12.58
C PHE A 72 20.31 -0.40 12.53
N VAL A 73 20.28 0.43 11.50
CA VAL A 73 21.23 1.53 11.30
C VAL A 73 20.51 2.85 10.98
N TYR A 74 21.18 3.98 11.21
CA TYR A 74 20.67 5.26 10.77
C TYR A 74 20.77 5.39 9.25
N HIS A 75 19.63 5.44 8.59
CA HIS A 75 19.56 5.64 7.15
C HIS A 75 19.67 7.13 6.83
N ASN A 76 20.50 7.55 5.89
CA ASN A 76 20.40 8.92 5.35
C ASN A 76 19.17 9.03 4.40
N HIS A 77 18.98 10.17 3.71
CA HIS A 77 17.83 10.35 2.81
C HIS A 77 17.85 9.42 1.59
N ASP A 78 19.03 9.19 1.00
CA ASP A 78 19.19 8.33 -0.16
C ASP A 78 18.98 6.85 0.22
N ASP A 79 19.53 6.43 1.36
CA ASP A 79 19.36 5.07 1.89
C ASP A 79 17.90 4.78 2.21
N MET A 80 17.22 5.72 2.89
CA MET A 80 15.79 5.60 3.18
C MET A 80 14.96 5.56 1.89
N THR A 81 15.29 6.39 0.89
CA THR A 81 14.61 6.38 -0.41
C THR A 81 14.76 5.04 -1.11
N ARG A 82 15.97 4.45 -1.09
CA ARG A 82 16.22 3.12 -1.65
C ARG A 82 15.43 2.04 -0.91
N TYR A 83 15.43 2.08 0.43
CA TYR A 83 14.69 1.15 1.28
C TYR A 83 13.18 1.17 0.99
N LEU A 84 12.58 2.36 0.93
CA LEU A 84 11.15 2.52 0.67
C LEU A 84 10.78 2.01 -0.74
N ARG A 85 11.56 2.37 -1.75
CA ARG A 85 11.34 1.89 -3.13
C ARG A 85 11.47 0.37 -3.25
N ALA A 86 12.49 -0.21 -2.62
CA ALA A 86 12.71 -1.66 -2.62
C ALA A 86 11.56 -2.39 -1.91
N THR A 87 11.06 -1.84 -0.79
CA THR A 87 9.90 -2.37 -0.07
C THR A 87 8.66 -2.37 -0.95
N THR A 88 8.38 -1.26 -1.65
CA THR A 88 7.23 -1.19 -2.57
C THR A 88 7.35 -2.12 -3.76
N ALA A 89 8.56 -2.27 -4.33
CA ALA A 89 8.80 -3.23 -5.39
C ALA A 89 8.58 -4.69 -4.94
N ARG A 90 8.88 -5.00 -3.67
CA ARG A 90 8.69 -6.34 -3.10
C ARG A 90 7.22 -6.65 -2.79
N TYR A 91 6.45 -5.64 -2.39
CA TYR A 91 5.05 -5.79 -1.97
C TYR A 91 4.11 -4.82 -2.69
N PRO A 92 3.98 -4.91 -4.03
CA PRO A 92 3.23 -3.93 -4.82
C PRO A 92 1.72 -3.94 -4.52
N ASN A 93 1.17 -5.08 -4.11
CA ASN A 93 -0.25 -5.22 -3.80
C ASN A 93 -0.62 -4.69 -2.39
N LEU A 94 0.38 -4.49 -1.52
CA LEU A 94 0.17 -4.10 -0.12
C LEU A 94 0.67 -2.69 0.19
N THR A 95 1.44 -2.09 -0.72
CA THR A 95 2.10 -0.82 -0.46
C THR A 95 1.99 0.14 -1.63
N ALA A 96 1.91 1.43 -1.32
CA ALA A 96 2.05 2.51 -2.29
C ALA A 96 3.02 3.56 -1.74
N LEU A 97 3.99 3.96 -2.55
CA LEU A 97 4.97 4.98 -2.21
C LEU A 97 4.73 6.23 -3.06
N TYR A 98 4.57 7.37 -2.42
CA TYR A 98 4.45 8.66 -3.10
C TYR A 98 5.11 9.77 -2.27
N SER A 99 5.31 10.92 -2.92
CA SER A 99 5.85 12.12 -2.28
C SER A 99 4.72 13.13 -2.09
N ILE A 100 4.58 13.70 -0.89
CA ILE A 100 3.62 14.77 -0.62
C ILE A 100 4.18 16.16 -0.96
N GLY A 101 5.42 16.23 -1.42
CA GLY A 101 6.09 17.48 -1.76
C GLY A 101 7.61 17.38 -1.59
N LYS A 102 8.27 18.54 -1.67
CA LYS A 102 9.72 18.66 -1.51
C LYS A 102 10.04 19.49 -0.26
N SER A 103 11.13 19.15 0.41
CA SER A 103 11.72 20.00 1.45
C SER A 103 12.33 21.27 0.83
N VAL A 104 12.77 22.21 1.67
CA VAL A 104 13.49 23.41 1.23
C VAL A 104 14.79 23.11 0.46
N GLN A 105 15.39 21.93 0.68
CA GLN A 105 16.57 21.45 -0.04
C GLN A 105 16.22 20.54 -1.23
N GLY A 106 14.95 20.48 -1.64
CA GLY A 106 14.52 19.67 -2.80
C GLY A 106 14.40 18.18 -2.53
N ARG A 107 14.43 17.73 -1.27
CA ARG A 107 14.31 16.31 -0.91
C ARG A 107 12.85 15.87 -0.86
N ASP A 108 12.53 14.69 -1.38
CA ASP A 108 11.18 14.14 -1.30
C ASP A 108 10.73 13.90 0.14
N LEU A 109 9.49 14.29 0.42
CA LEU A 109 8.77 13.99 1.64
C LEU A 109 7.96 12.71 1.41
N TRP A 110 8.59 11.57 1.67
CA TRP A 110 8.03 10.26 1.36
C TRP A 110 6.88 9.88 2.30
N VAL A 111 5.86 9.26 1.71
CA VAL A 111 4.77 8.58 2.41
C VAL A 111 4.65 7.17 1.83
N MET A 112 4.66 6.17 2.71
CA MET A 112 4.35 4.79 2.37
C MET A 112 3.01 4.40 2.98
N VAL A 113 2.05 4.05 2.14
CA VAL A 113 0.78 3.45 2.55
C VAL A 113 1.00 1.96 2.68
N VAL A 114 0.43 1.36 3.74
CA VAL A 114 0.41 -0.10 3.94
C VAL A 114 -1.05 -0.51 4.13
N SER A 115 -1.58 -1.29 3.18
CA SER A 115 -3.01 -1.59 3.09
C SER A 115 -3.24 -2.72 2.10
N SER A 116 -4.27 -3.54 2.29
CA SER A 116 -4.75 -4.49 1.27
C SER A 116 -5.26 -3.83 -0.02
N SER A 117 -5.53 -2.51 0.05
CA SER A 117 -6.03 -1.65 -1.03
C SER A 117 -5.24 -0.33 -0.98
N PRO A 118 -3.95 -0.30 -1.37
CA PRO A 118 -3.08 0.82 -1.07
C PRO A 118 -3.34 2.08 -1.91
N TYR A 119 -4.14 1.96 -2.98
CA TYR A 119 -4.48 3.06 -3.88
C TYR A 119 -5.90 3.61 -3.68
N GLU A 120 -6.70 3.00 -2.80
CA GLU A 120 -8.12 3.33 -2.65
C GLU A 120 -8.53 3.40 -1.18
N HIS A 121 -9.27 4.45 -0.83
CA HIS A 121 -9.95 4.56 0.45
C HIS A 121 -11.23 3.72 0.42
N MET A 122 -11.45 2.90 1.45
CA MET A 122 -12.63 2.05 1.58
C MET A 122 -13.53 2.54 2.71
N LEU A 123 -14.82 2.69 2.44
CA LEU A 123 -15.80 3.02 3.47
C LEU A 123 -15.77 1.97 4.60
N GLY A 124 -15.78 2.45 5.85
CA GLY A 124 -15.69 1.58 7.03
C GLY A 124 -14.27 1.11 7.39
N LYS A 125 -13.26 1.46 6.59
CA LYS A 125 -11.84 1.22 6.90
C LYS A 125 -11.20 2.55 7.34
N PRO A 126 -10.81 2.69 8.62
CA PRO A 126 -10.21 3.92 9.10
C PRO A 126 -8.79 4.12 8.57
N ASP A 127 -8.44 5.37 8.32
CA ASP A 127 -7.07 5.76 7.95
C ASP A 127 -6.31 6.24 9.19
N VAL A 128 -5.12 5.69 9.39
CA VAL A 128 -4.20 6.06 10.48
C VAL A 128 -2.86 6.45 9.86
N LYS A 129 -2.18 7.42 10.47
CA LYS A 129 -0.86 7.87 10.03
C LYS A 129 0.13 7.92 11.18
N TYR A 130 1.38 7.57 10.88
CA TYR A 130 2.55 7.82 11.71
C TYR A 130 3.43 8.84 11.01
N ILE A 131 3.87 9.85 11.75
CA ILE A 131 4.76 10.90 11.27
C ILE A 131 5.92 10.97 12.25
N GLY A 132 7.15 10.93 11.72
CA GLY A 132 8.38 11.00 12.50
C GLY A 132 9.34 12.03 11.92
N ASN A 133 10.42 12.30 12.66
CA ASN A 133 11.52 13.17 12.23
C ASN A 133 11.07 14.58 11.79
N ILE A 134 10.09 15.19 12.49
CA ILE A 134 9.72 16.59 12.25
C ILE A 134 10.85 17.54 12.66
N HIS A 135 11.56 17.20 13.72
CA HIS A 135 12.83 17.81 14.10
C HIS A 135 13.98 16.97 13.54
N GLY A 136 14.93 17.61 12.86
CA GLY A 136 15.98 16.92 12.11
C GLY A 136 16.95 16.08 12.96
N ASN A 137 17.05 16.35 14.26
CA ASN A 137 17.91 15.66 15.21
C ASN A 137 17.18 14.59 16.05
N GLU A 138 15.87 14.39 15.86
CA GLU A 138 15.06 13.38 16.56
C GLU A 138 14.92 12.11 15.71
N ALA A 139 16.05 11.46 15.43
CA ALA A 139 16.14 10.38 14.43
C ALA A 139 15.55 9.03 14.84
N VAL A 140 15.18 8.84 16.11
CA VAL A 140 14.67 7.54 16.62
C VAL A 140 13.34 7.15 15.97
N GLY A 141 12.49 8.12 15.65
CA GLY A 141 11.21 7.88 15.00
C GLY A 141 11.27 7.83 13.46
N ARG A 142 12.48 7.88 12.88
CA ARG A 142 12.68 7.95 11.42
C ARG A 142 12.80 6.58 10.78
#